data_AF-A0A9X0EVK3-F1
#
_entry.id   AF-A0A9X0EVK3-F1
#
_cell.length_a   1.000
_cell.length_b   1.000
_cell.length_c   1.000
_cell.angle_alpha   90.00
_cell.angle_beta   90.00
_cell.angle_gamma   90.00
#
_symmetry.space_group_name_H-M   'P 1'
#
loop_
_entity.id
_entity.type
_entity.pdbx_description
1 polymer ?
#
loop_
_entity_poly.entity_id
_entity_poly.type
_entity_poly.pdbx_seq_one_letter_code
_entity_poly.pdbx_strand_id
1 'polypeptide(L)'
;MFLILIDQIHSILQMIERVASEAKVSNVYVETLLKIIGIAYIAEFGAQITKDAGQGAIASKIELAGKILILVMAIPILTVVIETILGFLPTG
;
A
#
# COMPACT_ATOMS: atom_id res chain seq x y z
N MET A 1 20.41 -16.00 -2.19
CA MET A 1 19.11 -15.85 -2.87
C MET A 1 18.29 -14.70 -2.29
N PHE A 2 18.07 -14.63 -0.97
CA PHE A 2 17.35 -13.52 -0.31
C PHE A 2 17.96 -12.12 -0.56
N LEU A 3 19.29 -11.98 -0.50
CA LEU A 3 19.96 -10.69 -0.79
C LEU A 3 19.71 -10.16 -2.21
N ILE A 4 19.60 -11.03 -3.22
CA ILE A 4 19.31 -10.64 -4.62
C ILE A 4 17.89 -10.08 -4.75
N LEU A 5 16.94 -10.60 -3.95
CA LEU A 5 15.55 -10.10 -3.95
C LEU A 5 15.46 -8.70 -3.35
N ILE A 6 16.31 -8.37 -2.36
CA ILE A 6 16.38 -7.02 -1.78
C ILE A 6 16.82 -6.00 -2.85
N ASP A 7 17.84 -6.33 -3.64
CA ASP A 7 18.32 -5.45 -4.71
C ASP A 7 17.24 -5.21 -5.79
N GLN A 8 16.47 -6.25 -6.13
CA GLN A 8 15.35 -6.10 -7.07
C GLN A 8 14.21 -5.23 -6.51
N ILE A 9 13.86 -5.40 -5.23
CA ILE A 9 12.87 -4.55 -4.57
C ILE A 9 13.36 -3.10 -4.59
N HIS A 10 14.63 -2.85 -4.29
CA HIS A 10 15.20 -1.51 -4.34
C HIS A 10 15.11 -0.90 -5.74
N SER A 11 15.42 -1.65 -6.79
CA SER A 11 15.29 -1.19 -8.18
C SER A 11 13.84 -0.84 -8.55
N ILE A 12 12.86 -1.62 -8.05
CA ILE A 12 11.43 -1.35 -8.29
C ILE A 12 11.01 -0.07 -7.56
N LEU A 13 11.43 0.12 -6.31
CA LEU A 13 11.15 1.34 -5.54
C LEU A 13 11.70 2.59 -6.24
N GLN A 14 12.94 2.54 -6.72
CA GLN A 14 13.54 3.63 -7.48
C GLN A 14 12.76 3.94 -8.77
N MET A 15 12.27 2.91 -9.48
CA MET A 15 11.46 3.10 -10.67
C MET A 15 10.13 3.79 -10.35
N ILE A 16 9.46 3.39 -9.26
CA ILE A 16 8.21 4.01 -8.80
C ILE A 16 8.44 5.47 -8.44
N GLU A 17 9.50 5.78 -7.69
CA GLU A 17 9.86 7.15 -7.31
C GLU A 17 10.14 8.03 -8.53
N ARG A 18 10.87 7.49 -9.52
CA ARG A 18 11.17 8.18 -10.76
C ARG A 18 9.90 8.50 -11.55
N VAL A 19 9.01 7.53 -11.75
CA VAL A 19 7.74 7.74 -12.47
C VAL A 19 6.87 8.76 -11.74
N ALA A 20 6.79 8.68 -10.41
CA ALA A 20 6.02 9.63 -9.62
C ALA A 20 6.58 11.06 -9.73
N SER A 21 7.91 11.20 -9.73
CA SER A 21 8.60 12.48 -9.93
C SER A 21 8.30 13.07 -11.32
N GLU A 22 8.39 12.26 -12.38
CA GLU A 22 8.07 12.67 -13.75
C GLU A 22 6.59 13.10 -13.89
N ALA A 23 5.69 12.41 -13.20
CA ALA A 23 4.26 12.73 -13.15
C ALA A 23 3.90 13.89 -12.20
N LYS A 24 4.87 14.51 -11.52
CA LYS A 24 4.68 15.57 -10.50
C LYS A 24 3.74 15.14 -9.36
N VAL A 25 3.73 13.85 -9.05
CA VAL A 25 2.98 13.30 -7.92
C VAL A 25 3.71 13.65 -6.63
N SER A 26 2.97 14.12 -5.62
CA SER A 26 3.56 14.39 -4.30
C SER A 26 4.16 13.12 -3.72
N ASN A 27 5.38 13.22 -3.16
CA ASN A 27 6.08 12.10 -2.53
C ASN A 27 5.25 11.46 -1.40
N VAL A 28 4.37 12.23 -0.77
CA VAL A 28 3.42 11.76 0.26
C VAL A 28 2.52 10.65 -0.27
N TYR A 29 2.09 10.70 -1.53
CA TYR A 29 1.24 9.65 -2.11
C TYR A 29 2.02 8.37 -2.41
N VAL A 30 3.26 8.51 -2.89
CA VAL A 30 4.16 7.36 -3.12
C VAL A 30 4.46 6.67 -1.80
N GLU A 31 4.82 7.43 -0.77
CA GLU A 31 5.08 6.92 0.58
C GLU A 31 3.84 6.21 1.15
N THR A 32 2.65 6.80 0.97
CA THR A 32 1.38 6.20 1.42
C THR A 32 1.12 4.86 0.71
N LEU A 33 1.36 4.80 -0.61
CA LEU A 33 1.21 3.58 -1.39
C LEU A 33 2.18 2.48 -0.94
N LEU A 34 3.45 2.82 -0.70
CA LEU A 34 4.45 1.89 -0.17
C LEU A 34 4.08 1.38 1.23
N LYS A 35 3.57 2.25 2.09
CA LYS A 35 3.08 1.86 3.43
C LYS A 35 1.88 0.90 3.33
N ILE A 36 0.94 1.12 2.42
CA ILE A 36 -0.18 0.19 2.17
C ILE A 36 0.34 -1.19 1.75
N ILE A 37 1.28 -1.25 0.80
CA ILE A 37 1.90 -2.49 0.35
C ILE A 37 2.59 -3.21 1.52
N GLY A 38 3.36 -2.47 2.33
CA GLY A 38 4.03 -3.02 3.51
C GLY A 38 3.04 -3.61 4.53
N ILE A 39 1.95 -2.89 4.83
CA ILE A 39 0.89 -3.38 5.73
C ILE A 39 0.27 -4.67 5.19
N ALA A 40 -0.02 -4.73 3.89
CA ALA A 40 -0.61 -5.92 3.27
C ALA A 40 0.30 -7.14 3.41
N TYR A 41 1.60 -7.00 3.09
CA TYR A 41 2.55 -8.10 3.24
C TYR A 41 2.74 -8.53 4.69
N ILE A 42 2.89 -7.59 5.62
CA ILE A 42 3.08 -7.90 7.05
C ILE A 42 1.84 -8.61 7.62
N ALA A 43 0.64 -8.13 7.29
CA ALA A 43 -0.61 -8.73 7.74
C ALA A 43 -0.78 -10.15 7.18
N GLU A 44 -0.52 -10.35 5.88
CA GLU A 44 -0.61 -11.67 5.23
C GLU A 44 0.38 -12.65 5.87
N PHE A 45 1.65 -12.27 5.99
CA PHE A 45 2.68 -13.13 6.60
C PHE A 45 2.33 -13.46 8.06
N GLY A 46 1.92 -12.47 8.85
CA GLY A 46 1.53 -12.68 10.24
C GLY A 46 0.31 -13.61 10.38
N ALA A 47 -0.69 -13.45 9.52
CA ALA A 47 -1.86 -14.32 9.48
C ALA A 47 -1.48 -15.76 9.11
N GLN A 48 -0.62 -15.95 8.11
CA GLN A 48 -0.14 -17.28 7.71
C GLN A 48 0.65 -17.97 8.83
N ILE A 49 1.61 -17.27 9.46
CA ILE A 49 2.40 -17.83 10.58
C ILE A 49 1.48 -18.24 11.74
N THR A 50 0.50 -17.42 12.11
CA THR A 50 -0.43 -17.75 13.20
C THR A 50 -1.38 -18.90 12.83
N LYS A 51 -1.77 -19.01 11.56
CA LYS A 51 -2.56 -20.14 11.05
C LYS A 51 -1.76 -21.45 11.09
N ASP A 52 -0.48 -21.42 10.69
CA ASP A 52 0.44 -22.56 10.75
C ASP A 52 0.69 -23.02 12.20
N ALA A 53 0.63 -22.11 13.17
CA ALA A 53 0.66 -22.41 14.59
C ALA A 53 -0.68 -22.96 15.16
N GLY A 54 -1.68 -23.22 14.30
CA GLY A 54 -3.01 -23.68 14.69
C GLY A 54 -3.93 -22.58 15.23
N GLN A 55 -3.53 -21.31 15.20
CA GLN A 55 -4.27 -20.18 15.76
C GLN A 55 -5.13 -19.44 14.71
N GLY A 56 -6.06 -20.16 14.08
CA GLY A 56 -6.90 -19.61 13.00
C GLY A 56 -7.73 -18.38 13.42
N ALA A 57 -8.21 -18.32 14.66
CA ALA A 57 -8.95 -17.16 15.17
C ALA A 57 -8.09 -15.90 15.28
N ILE A 58 -6.79 -16.05 15.58
CA ILE A 58 -5.84 -14.93 15.61
C ILE A 58 -5.51 -14.49 14.19
N ALA A 59 -5.28 -15.43 13.28
CA ALA A 59 -5.04 -15.15 11.87
C ALA A 59 -6.16 -14.29 11.25
N SER A 60 -7.42 -14.66 11.48
CA SER A 60 -8.56 -13.86 10.99
C SER A 60 -8.61 -12.44 11.57
N LYS A 61 -8.16 -12.24 12.81
CA LYS A 61 -8.06 -10.90 13.42
C LYS A 61 -6.94 -10.08 12.79
N ILE A 62 -5.80 -10.71 12.47
CA ILE A 62 -4.68 -10.05 11.78
C ILE A 62 -5.13 -9.61 10.37
N GLU A 63 -5.78 -10.49 9.62
CA GLU A 63 -6.32 -10.16 8.29
C GLU A 63 -7.30 -8.98 8.35
N LEU A 64 -8.22 -9.00 9.31
CA LEU A 64 -9.19 -7.91 9.49
C LEU A 64 -8.48 -6.59 9.83
N ALA A 65 -7.53 -6.61 10.75
CA ALA A 65 -6.76 -5.43 11.12
C ALA A 65 -6.00 -4.85 9.93
N GLY A 66 -5.33 -5.71 9.14
CA GLY A 66 -4.65 -5.30 7.91
C GLY A 66 -5.60 -4.62 6.93
N LYS A 67 -6.78 -5.19 6.67
CA LYS A 67 -7.81 -4.60 5.79
C LYS A 67 -8.28 -3.24 6.28
N ILE A 68 -8.53 -3.07 7.58
CA ILE A 68 -8.97 -1.80 8.16
C ILE A 68 -7.87 -0.74 8.02
N LEU A 69 -6.61 -1.09 8.31
CA LEU A 69 -5.49 -0.16 8.17
C LEU A 69 -5.30 0.30 6.72
N ILE A 70 -5.37 -0.63 5.76
CA ILE A 70 -5.31 -0.31 4.33
C ILE A 70 -6.45 0.63 3.94
N LEU A 71 -7.69 0.35 4.39
CA LEU A 71 -8.85 1.19 4.08
C LEU A 71 -8.68 2.61 4.58
N VAL A 72 -8.23 2.79 5.83
CA VAL A 72 -7.99 4.12 6.42
C VAL A 72 -6.92 4.88 5.63
N MET A 73 -5.85 4.19 5.24
CA MET A 73 -4.75 4.78 4.47
C MET A 73 -5.12 5.08 3.00
N ALA A 74 -6.15 4.45 2.47
CA ALA A 74 -6.65 4.71 1.12
C ALA A 74 -7.48 6.01 1.03
N ILE A 75 -8.02 6.51 2.15
CA ILE A 75 -8.88 7.71 2.17
C ILE A 75 -8.20 8.93 1.52
N PRO A 76 -6.97 9.32 1.87
CA PRO A 76 -6.33 10.50 1.28
C PRO A 76 -6.12 10.37 -0.23
N ILE A 77 -5.81 9.16 -0.71
CA ILE A 77 -5.64 8.89 -2.14
C ILE A 77 -7.00 9.01 -2.85
N LEU A 78 -8.05 8.44 -2.26
CA LEU A 78 -9.41 8.52 -2.79
C LEU A 78 -9.87 9.98 -2.89
N THR A 79 -9.62 10.80 -1.87
CA THR A 79 -9.96 12.24 -1.87
C THR A 79 -9.32 12.95 -3.06
N VAL A 80 -8.03 12.74 -3.29
CA VAL A 80 -7.30 13.38 -4.40
C VAL A 80 -7.85 12.95 -5.75
N VAL A 81 -8.17 11.67 -5.90
CA VAL A 81 -8.79 11.16 -7.13
C VAL A 81 -10.15 11.84 -7.37
N ILE A 82 -10.98 11.94 -6.34
CA ILE A 82 -12.29 12.61 -6.44
C ILE A 82 -12.13 14.09 -6.78
N GLU A 83 -11.27 14.81 -6.08
CA GLU A 83 -10.98 16.24 -6.34
C GLU A 83 -10.47 16.44 -7.77
N THR A 84 -9.58 15.56 -8.23
CA THR A 84 -9.07 15.59 -9.60
C THR A 84 -10.20 15.41 -10.62
N ILE A 85 -11.08 14.43 -10.42
CA ILE A 85 -12.25 14.19 -11.29
C ILE A 85 -13.19 15.40 -11.29
N LEU A 86 -13.49 15.96 -10.11
CA LEU A 86 -14.33 17.15 -9.97
C LEU A 86 -13.73 18.37 -10.67
N GLY A 87 -12.40 18.53 -10.63
CA GLY A 87 -11.69 19.60 -11.34
C GLY A 87 -11.75 19.50 -12.86
N PHE A 88 -12.04 18.31 -13.42
CA PHE A 88 -12.24 18.11 -14.85
C PHE A 88 -13.69 18.32 -15.31
N LEU A 89 -14.64 18.45 -14.39
CA LEU A 89 -16.03 18.74 -14.74
C LEU A 89 -16.18 20.21 -15.15
N PRO A 90 -16.76 20.51 -16.32
CA PRO A 90 -17.02 21.89 -16.72
C PRO A 90 -18.02 22.50 -15.74
N THR A 91 -17.64 23.62 -15.12
CA THR A 91 -18.57 24.47 -14.37
C THR A 91 -19.52 25.11 -15.39
N GLY A 92 -20.76 24.61 -15.46
CA GLY A 92 -21.84 25.25 -16.20
C GLY A 92 -22.18 26.63 -15.65
#